data_AF-A0A963KX11-F1
#
_entry.id   AF-A0A963KX11-F1
#
_cell.length_a   1.000
_cell.length_b   1.000
_cell.length_c   1.000
_cell.angle_alpha   90.00
_cell.angle_beta   90.00
_cell.angle_gamma   90.00
#
_symmetry.space_group_name_H-M   'P 1'
#
loop_
_entity.id
_entity.type
_entity.pdbx_description
1 polymer ?
#
loop_
_entity_poly.entity_id
_entity_poly.type
_entity_poly.pdbx_seq_one_letter_code
_entity_poly.pdbx_strand_id
1 'polypeptide(L)'
;MSDSFAYIDIIFFAMVAAFIAIRLRSVLGRKTGSERRRGDGFNDAQKGAAQPPAQPVEAPPPLPDVTDEIIEDMEDEGLKNDLRELRKADPSFDLPNFLEGAKAAFSMVLDAYAKGDRQTLEPLLAEDVYRSFASVIDER
;
A
#
# COMPACT_ATOMS: atom_id res chain seq x y z
N MET A 1 -46.40 -10.53 -18.44
CA MET A 1 -45.12 -9.79 -18.53
C MET A 1 -44.47 -9.58 -17.16
N SER A 2 -44.73 -10.46 -16.17
CA SER A 2 -44.19 -10.39 -14.81
C SER A 2 -43.14 -11.48 -14.55
N ASP A 3 -43.18 -12.60 -15.27
CA ASP A 3 -42.24 -13.71 -15.09
C ASP A 3 -40.81 -13.34 -15.52
N SER A 4 -40.67 -12.51 -16.57
CA SER A 4 -39.36 -12.08 -17.08
C SER A 4 -38.53 -11.31 -16.04
N PHE A 5 -39.16 -10.52 -15.17
CA PHE A 5 -38.48 -9.81 -14.10
C PHE A 5 -37.97 -10.76 -13.02
N ALA A 6 -38.76 -11.77 -12.65
CA ALA A 6 -38.33 -12.80 -11.71
C ALA A 6 -37.14 -13.63 -12.25
N TYR A 7 -37.13 -13.95 -13.55
CA TYR A 7 -35.98 -14.63 -14.18
C TYR A 7 -34.72 -13.75 -14.18
N ILE A 8 -34.87 -12.45 -14.45
CA ILE A 8 -33.75 -11.49 -14.41
C ILE A 8 -33.18 -11.40 -12.99
N ASP A 9 -34.03 -11.32 -11.97
CA ASP A 9 -33.58 -11.27 -10.57
C ASP A 9 -32.86 -12.56 -10.16
N ILE A 10 -33.37 -13.74 -10.55
CA ILE A 10 -32.72 -15.02 -10.31
C ILE A 10 -31.34 -15.08 -10.97
N ILE A 11 -31.23 -14.64 -12.23
CA ILE A 11 -29.94 -14.59 -12.96
C ILE A 11 -28.99 -13.59 -12.29
N PHE A 12 -29.49 -12.44 -11.85
CA PHE A 12 -28.69 -11.43 -11.16
C PHE A 12 -28.15 -11.97 -9.82
N PHE A 13 -29.01 -12.55 -8.99
CA PHE A 13 -28.60 -13.18 -7.74
C PHE A 13 -27.61 -14.33 -7.97
N ALA A 14 -27.79 -15.12 -9.04
CA ALA A 14 -26.86 -16.19 -9.40
C ALA A 14 -25.47 -15.63 -9.76
N MET A 15 -25.39 -14.54 -10.53
CA MET A 15 -24.11 -13.90 -10.86
C MET A 15 -23.42 -13.31 -9.62
N VAL A 16 -24.18 -12.63 -8.75
CA VAL A 16 -23.65 -12.08 -7.49
C VAL A 16 -23.16 -13.20 -6.56
N ALA A 17 -23.93 -14.28 -6.41
CA ALA A 17 -23.55 -15.43 -5.59
C ALA A 17 -22.29 -16.12 -6.14
N ALA A 18 -22.20 -16.30 -7.46
CA ALA A 18 -21.00 -16.86 -8.09
C ALA A 18 -19.76 -15.98 -7.87
N PHE A 19 -19.92 -14.66 -7.99
CA PHE A 19 -18.86 -13.70 -7.72
C PHE A 19 -18.38 -13.78 -6.27
N ILE A 20 -19.29 -13.80 -5.31
CA ILE A 20 -18.97 -13.93 -3.88
C ILE A 20 -18.27 -15.26 -3.60
N ALA A 21 -18.73 -16.38 -4.18
CA ALA A 21 -18.13 -17.69 -3.99
C ALA A 21 -16.68 -17.75 -4.54
N ILE A 22 -16.44 -17.20 -5.73
CA ILE A 22 -15.10 -17.12 -6.33
C ILE A 22 -14.19 -16.20 -5.50
N ARG A 23 -14.72 -15.06 -5.04
CA ARG A 23 -13.95 -14.11 -4.23
C ARG A 23 -13.56 -14.68 -2.88
N LEU A 24 -14.47 -15.36 -2.19
CA LEU A 24 -14.19 -16.06 -0.92
C LEU A 24 -13.15 -17.16 -1.11
N ARG A 25 -13.24 -17.93 -2.20
CA ARG A 25 -12.23 -18.94 -2.55
C ARG A 25 -10.85 -18.32 -2.78
N SER A 26 -10.78 -17.15 -3.42
CA SER A 26 -9.52 -16.42 -3.66
C SER A 26 -8.91 -15.88 -2.38
N VAL A 27 -9.73 -15.46 -1.41
CA VAL A 27 -9.28 -14.90 -0.12
C VAL A 27 -8.83 -15.99 0.85
N LEU A 28 -9.50 -17.15 0.91
CA LEU A 28 -9.10 -18.27 1.78
C LEU A 28 -7.97 -19.14 1.19
N GLY A 29 -7.83 -19.18 -0.15
CA GLY A 29 -6.86 -20.04 -0.84
C GLY A 29 -5.43 -19.48 -0.87
N ARG A 30 -5.24 -18.22 -0.51
CA ARG A 30 -3.90 -17.65 -0.30
C ARG A 30 -3.52 -17.98 1.14
N LYS A 31 -2.77 -19.08 1.30
CA LYS A 31 -1.96 -19.31 2.49
C LYS A 31 -1.39 -17.97 2.92
N THR A 32 -1.65 -17.59 4.17
CA THR A 32 -0.87 -16.63 4.92
C THR A 32 0.60 -16.99 4.72
N GLY A 33 1.23 -16.39 3.71
CA GLY A 33 2.63 -16.53 3.44
C GLY A 33 3.32 -15.54 4.34
N SER A 34 4.06 -16.04 5.34
CA SER A 34 5.30 -15.44 5.85
C SER A 34 5.67 -16.00 7.23
N GLU A 35 5.81 -17.32 7.38
CA GLU A 35 6.73 -17.84 8.40
C GLU A 35 8.11 -18.00 7.74
N ARG A 36 8.73 -16.87 7.39
CA ARG A 36 10.18 -16.86 7.11
C ARG A 36 10.86 -16.96 8.47
N ARG A 37 11.49 -18.13 8.67
CA ARG A 37 12.40 -18.47 9.76
C ARG A 37 13.19 -17.23 10.21
N ARG A 38 12.99 -16.85 11.46
CA ARG A 38 13.94 -16.04 12.23
C ARG A 38 15.26 -16.81 12.24
N GLY A 39 16.18 -16.41 11.36
CA GLY A 39 17.57 -16.83 11.39
C GLY A 39 18.23 -16.09 12.54
N ASP A 40 18.17 -16.67 13.73
CA ASP A 40 18.97 -16.25 14.88
C ASP A 40 20.45 -16.49 14.55
N GLY A 41 21.12 -15.44 14.05
CA GLY A 41 22.53 -15.41 13.71
C GLY A 41 23.31 -14.38 14.53
N PHE A 42 22.88 -14.11 15.77
CA PHE A 42 23.64 -13.28 16.70
C PHE A 42 24.29 -14.19 17.74
N ASN A 43 25.62 -14.31 17.62
CA ASN A 43 26.63 -14.60 18.66
C ASN A 43 27.65 -15.64 18.17
N ASP A 44 28.64 -15.18 17.39
CA ASP A 44 30.02 -15.69 17.49
C ASP A 44 30.96 -14.79 16.68
N ALA A 45 31.31 -13.63 17.24
CA ALA A 45 32.48 -12.87 16.78
C ALA A 45 32.93 -11.84 17.84
N GLN A 46 33.30 -12.30 19.03
CA GLN A 46 34.20 -11.55 19.89
C GLN A 46 35.43 -12.39 20.20
N LYS A 47 36.45 -12.28 19.32
CA LYS A 47 37.88 -12.39 19.62
C LYS A 47 38.68 -12.31 18.32
N GLY A 48 39.62 -11.38 18.25
CA GLY A 48 40.71 -11.43 17.27
C GLY A 48 41.07 -10.08 16.68
N ALA A 49 42.02 -9.41 17.32
CA ALA A 49 42.67 -8.22 16.82
C ALA A 49 43.45 -8.50 15.52
N ALA A 50 43.29 -7.63 14.51
CA ALA A 50 44.34 -7.09 13.63
C ALA A 50 43.67 -6.33 12.48
N GLN A 51 44.02 -5.05 12.33
CA GLN A 51 43.64 -4.21 11.20
C GLN A 51 44.71 -4.36 10.09
N PRO A 52 44.33 -4.69 8.84
CA PRO A 52 45.07 -4.30 7.64
C PRO A 52 44.26 -3.33 6.75
N PRO A 53 44.88 -2.69 5.75
CA PRO A 53 44.52 -1.35 5.29
C PRO A 53 43.27 -1.30 4.39
N ALA A 54 42.68 -0.11 4.34
CA ALA A 54 41.48 0.26 3.60
C ALA A 54 41.50 -0.22 2.14
N GLN A 55 40.60 -1.16 1.83
CA GLN A 55 40.10 -1.38 0.48
C GLN A 55 38.86 -0.48 0.30
N PRO A 56 38.64 0.12 -0.89
CA PRO A 56 37.42 0.85 -1.17
C PRO A 56 36.22 -0.07 -0.92
N VAL A 57 35.34 0.33 -0.01
CA VAL A 57 34.08 -0.35 0.24
C VAL A 57 33.24 -0.18 -1.03
N GLU A 58 33.25 -1.18 -1.91
CA GLU A 58 32.11 -1.42 -2.77
C GLU A 58 30.89 -1.56 -1.85
N ALA A 59 29.87 -0.73 -2.09
CA ALA A 59 28.63 -0.78 -1.34
C ALA A 59 28.13 -2.23 -1.33
N PRO A 60 27.62 -2.74 -0.18
CA PRO A 60 26.96 -4.04 -0.17
C PRO A 60 25.91 -4.04 -1.29
N PRO A 61 25.79 -5.13 -2.09
CA PRO A 61 24.70 -5.23 -3.04
C PRO A 61 23.40 -4.99 -2.26
N PRO A 62 22.51 -4.09 -2.74
CA PRO A 62 21.26 -3.85 -2.04
C PRO A 62 20.56 -5.20 -1.90
N LEU A 63 20.24 -5.56 -0.66
CA LEU A 63 19.36 -6.69 -0.39
C LEU A 63 18.11 -6.50 -1.26
N PRO A 64 17.59 -7.55 -1.91
CA PRO A 64 16.35 -7.44 -2.67
C PRO A 64 15.30 -6.86 -1.73
N ASP A 65 14.86 -5.64 -2.03
CA ASP A 65 13.90 -4.96 -1.21
C ASP A 65 12.56 -5.67 -1.39
N VAL A 66 11.86 -5.93 -0.29
CA VAL A 66 10.54 -6.59 -0.33
C VAL A 66 9.59 -5.79 -1.22
N THR A 67 9.78 -4.48 -1.28
CA THR A 67 9.05 -3.57 -2.16
C THR A 67 9.34 -3.82 -3.65
N ASP A 68 10.59 -4.13 -4.03
CA ASP A 68 10.94 -4.42 -5.43
C ASP A 68 10.29 -5.73 -5.90
N GLU A 69 10.26 -6.76 -5.06
CA GLU A 69 9.56 -8.03 -5.34
C GLU A 69 8.05 -7.79 -5.54
N ILE A 70 7.43 -6.96 -4.69
CA ILE A 70 6.01 -6.59 -4.81
C ILE A 70 5.73 -5.80 -6.09
N ILE A 71 6.61 -4.85 -6.45
CA ILE A 71 6.45 -4.03 -7.66
C ILE A 71 6.61 -4.89 -8.92
N GLU A 72 7.58 -5.82 -8.93
CA GLU A 72 7.80 -6.70 -10.08
C GLU A 72 6.63 -7.64 -10.34
N ASP A 73 5.98 -8.13 -9.27
CA ASP A 73 4.81 -9.01 -9.31
C ASP A 73 3.50 -8.30 -9.78
N MET A 74 3.50 -6.97 -9.95
CA MET A 74 2.30 -6.25 -10.39
C MET A 74 1.95 -6.56 -11.86
N GLU A 75 0.69 -6.42 -12.25
CA GLU A 75 0.27 -6.63 -13.65
C GLU A 75 0.34 -5.34 -14.50
N ASP A 76 0.25 -4.18 -13.84
CA ASP A 76 0.19 -2.87 -14.50
C ASP A 76 1.60 -2.29 -14.73
N GLU A 77 2.07 -2.34 -15.97
CA GLU A 77 3.38 -1.82 -16.37
C GLU A 77 3.50 -0.29 -16.24
N GLY A 78 2.41 0.47 -16.35
CA GLY A 78 2.42 1.92 -16.15
C GLY A 78 2.73 2.24 -14.69
N LEU A 79 1.96 1.63 -13.78
CA LEU A 79 2.13 1.80 -12.35
C LEU A 79 3.51 1.34 -11.85
N LYS A 80 4.06 0.24 -12.42
CA LYS A 80 5.43 -0.19 -12.13
C LYS A 80 6.46 0.89 -12.44
N ASN A 81 6.33 1.55 -13.60
CA ASN A 81 7.27 2.58 -14.02
C ASN A 81 7.20 3.80 -13.08
N ASP A 82 5.99 4.21 -12.71
CA ASP A 82 5.77 5.33 -11.78
C ASP A 82 6.38 5.03 -10.39
N LEU A 83 6.18 3.82 -9.87
CA LEU A 83 6.74 3.41 -8.57
C LEU A 83 8.27 3.32 -8.61
N ARG A 84 8.85 2.88 -9.74
CA ARG A 84 10.31 2.91 -9.94
C ARG A 84 10.85 4.32 -10.01
N GLU A 85 10.13 5.26 -10.61
CA GLU A 85 10.50 6.68 -10.62
C GLU A 85 10.44 7.26 -9.20
N LEU A 86 9.39 6.92 -8.44
CA LEU A 86 9.24 7.36 -7.06
C LEU A 86 10.39 6.86 -6.16
N ARG A 87 10.83 5.61 -6.34
CA ARG A 87 11.98 5.03 -5.64
C ARG A 87 13.31 5.67 -6.04
N LYS A 88 13.44 6.20 -7.26
CA LYS A 88 14.61 7.00 -7.66
C LYS A 88 14.63 8.37 -6.96
N ALA A 89 13.47 8.97 -6.75
CA ALA A 89 13.33 10.24 -6.04
C ALA A 89 13.48 10.06 -4.52
N ASP A 90 12.93 8.97 -3.97
CA ASP A 90 13.01 8.59 -2.56
C ASP A 90 13.46 7.12 -2.43
N PRO A 91 14.77 6.89 -2.17
CA PRO A 91 15.30 5.54 -1.98
C PRO A 91 14.76 4.80 -0.76
N SER A 92 14.12 5.51 0.18
CA SER A 92 13.50 4.92 1.37
C SER A 92 12.01 4.60 1.18
N PHE A 93 11.47 4.83 -0.03
CA PHE A 93 10.09 4.57 -0.35
C PHE A 93 9.73 3.09 -0.20
N ASP A 94 8.67 2.82 0.57
CA ASP A 94 8.10 1.49 0.75
C ASP A 94 6.59 1.49 0.50
N LEU A 95 6.17 0.74 -0.52
CA LEU A 95 4.80 0.72 -1.02
C LEU A 95 3.77 0.23 0.03
N PRO A 96 3.94 -0.94 0.68
CA PRO A 96 3.08 -1.37 1.78
C PRO A 96 2.82 -0.30 2.85
N ASN A 97 3.90 0.29 3.38
CA ASN A 97 3.80 1.30 4.43
C ASN A 97 3.16 2.60 3.92
N PHE A 98 3.47 3.00 2.68
CA PHE A 98 2.84 4.15 2.03
C PHE A 98 1.32 3.97 1.91
N LEU A 99 0.85 2.79 1.51
CA LEU A 99 -0.59 2.52 1.38
C LEU A 99 -1.30 2.54 2.74
N GLU A 100 -0.66 2.03 3.79
CA GLU A 100 -1.20 2.10 5.15
C GLU A 100 -1.30 3.55 5.65
N GLY A 101 -0.24 4.33 5.44
CA GLY A 101 -0.21 5.76 5.77
C GLY A 101 -1.25 6.57 4.99
N ALA A 102 -1.41 6.31 3.69
CA ALA A 102 -2.39 6.98 2.84
C ALA A 102 -3.83 6.72 3.32
N LYS A 103 -4.14 5.49 3.74
CA LYS A 103 -5.45 5.16 4.32
C LYS A 103 -5.70 5.91 5.64
N ALA A 104 -4.69 5.97 6.51
CA ALA A 104 -4.80 6.70 7.77
C ALA A 104 -4.99 8.21 7.56
N ALA A 105 -4.23 8.80 6.63
CA ALA A 105 -4.36 10.20 6.25
C ALA A 105 -5.74 10.49 5.67
N PHE A 106 -6.28 9.62 4.82
CA PHE A 106 -7.63 9.75 4.29
C PHE A 106 -8.69 9.79 5.40
N SER A 107 -8.60 8.91 6.39
CA SER A 107 -9.50 8.95 7.55
C SER A 107 -9.38 10.26 8.33
N MET A 108 -8.15 10.75 8.55
CA MET A 108 -7.91 12.02 9.23
C MET A 108 -8.54 13.20 8.49
N VAL A 109 -8.41 13.24 7.16
CA VAL A 109 -9.02 14.25 6.30
C VAL A 109 -10.55 14.20 6.39
N LEU A 110 -11.15 13.02 6.32
CA LEU A 110 -12.61 12.88 6.44
C LEU A 110 -13.13 13.36 7.80
N ASP A 111 -12.45 13.00 8.88
CA ASP A 111 -12.82 13.41 10.23
C ASP A 111 -12.69 14.93 10.42
N ALA A 112 -11.60 15.52 9.93
CA ALA A 112 -11.38 16.96 9.98
C ALA A 112 -12.43 17.72 9.16
N TYR A 113 -12.76 17.23 7.95
CA TYR A 113 -13.82 17.79 7.12
C TYR A 113 -15.19 17.69 7.80
N ALA A 114 -15.51 16.54 8.40
CA ALA A 114 -16.78 16.35 9.11
C ALA A 114 -16.93 17.33 10.30
N LYS A 115 -15.83 17.69 10.95
CA LYS A 115 -15.77 18.66 12.06
C LYS A 115 -15.64 20.12 11.60
N GLY A 116 -15.41 20.38 10.32
CA GLY A 116 -15.09 21.72 9.81
C GLY A 116 -13.72 22.24 10.25
N ASP A 117 -12.81 21.37 10.64
CA ASP A 117 -11.48 21.73 11.15
C ASP A 117 -10.51 22.04 10.00
N ARG A 118 -10.50 23.31 9.60
CA ARG A 118 -9.63 23.83 8.54
C ARG A 118 -8.15 23.80 8.90
N GLN A 119 -7.81 23.97 10.17
CA GLN A 119 -6.42 24.02 10.61
C GLN A 119 -5.72 22.67 10.38
N THR A 120 -6.45 21.57 10.61
CA THR A 120 -5.94 20.23 10.34
C THR A 120 -5.93 19.90 8.83
N LEU A 121 -6.87 20.43 8.05
CA LEU A 121 -6.94 20.16 6.61
C LEU A 121 -5.86 20.88 5.79
N GLU A 122 -5.49 22.10 6.14
CA GLU A 122 -4.52 22.93 5.41
C GLU A 122 -3.15 22.24 5.17
N PRO A 123 -2.50 21.62 6.18
CA PRO A 123 -1.22 20.93 5.95
C PRO A 123 -1.35 19.55 5.31
N LEU A 124 -2.55 18.96 5.28
CA LEU A 124 -2.78 17.59 4.78
C LEU A 124 -3.21 17.55 3.31
N LEU A 125 -3.70 18.67 2.79
CA LEU A 125 -4.25 18.78 1.45
C LEU A 125 -3.40 19.71 0.59
N ALA A 126 -3.34 19.41 -0.71
CA ALA A 126 -2.84 20.37 -1.68
C ALA A 126 -3.73 21.61 -1.69
N GLU A 127 -3.15 22.78 -2.04
CA GLU A 127 -3.82 24.08 -1.91
C GLU A 127 -5.13 24.16 -2.69
N ASP A 128 -5.16 23.60 -3.90
CA ASP A 128 -6.34 23.52 -4.76
C ASP A 128 -7.46 22.68 -4.15
N VAL A 129 -7.12 21.51 -3.61
CA VAL A 129 -8.07 20.61 -2.93
C VAL A 129 -8.57 21.24 -1.63
N TYR A 130 -7.68 21.84 -0.83
CA TYR A 130 -8.03 22.54 0.39
C TYR A 130 -9.04 23.66 0.13
N ARG A 131 -8.81 24.50 -0.89
CA ARG A 131 -9.74 25.58 -1.26
C ARG A 131 -11.14 25.06 -1.57
N SER A 132 -11.23 23.94 -2.30
CA SER A 132 -12.52 23.31 -2.58
C SER A 132 -13.22 22.83 -1.31
N PHE A 133 -12.48 22.25 -0.36
CA PHE A 133 -13.05 21.73 0.88
C PHE A 133 -13.48 22.87 1.82
N ALA A 134 -12.63 23.90 1.95
CA ALA A 134 -12.90 25.08 2.77
C ALA A 134 -14.16 25.82 2.29
N SER A 135 -14.35 25.96 0.97
CA SER A 135 -15.55 26.57 0.39
C SER A 135 -16.83 25.86 0.83
N VAL A 136 -16.85 24.52 0.81
CA VAL A 136 -18.04 23.75 1.20
C VAL A 136 -18.28 23.79 2.72
N ILE A 137 -17.21 23.87 3.52
CA ILE A 137 -17.31 24.06 4.97
C ILE A 137 -17.92 25.43 5.30
N ASP A 138 -17.54 26.48 4.57
CA ASP A 138 -18.06 27.84 4.78
C ASP A 138 -19.52 28.02 4.36
N GLU A 139 -20.02 27.18 3.47
CA GLU A 139 -21.43 27.19 3.02
C GLU A 139 -22.39 26.45 3.98
N ARG A 140 -21.89 25.73 4.97
CA ARG A 140 -22.69 24.99 5.97
C ARG A 140 -23.15 25.87 7.13
#